data_AF-A0A067STG2-F1
#
_entry.id   AF-A0A067STG2-F1
#
_cell.length_a   1.000
_cell.length_b   1.000
_cell.length_c   1.000
_cell.angle_alpha   90.00
_cell.angle_beta   90.00
_cell.angle_gamma   90.00
#
_symmetry.space_group_name_H-M   'P 1'
#
loop_
_entity.id
_entity.type
_entity.pdbx_description
1 polymer ?
#
loop_
_entity_poly.entity_id
_entity_poly.type
_entity_poly.pdbx_seq_one_letter_code
_entity_poly.pdbx_strand_id
1 'polypeptide(L)'
;GQSLYNDGKGLKMTLLFTPLLAPLEAGKRRRANAKPPVTTKIEYFHEDVPIRDFVIKALDSVKRTDLFESSWIFQGHELNTDDCFTLSYTIPRRVTDQVIVSNEKDYKQMIEEITSKSPFEVKVFIVENKTGGGEDESEEEAEHEEVTGSRKKQK
;
A
#
# COMPACT_ATOMS: atom_id res chain seq x y z
N GLY A 1 8.74 19.18 16.58
CA GLY A 1 8.87 20.61 16.22
C GLY A 1 7.91 20.90 15.08
N GLN A 2 8.11 21.98 14.34
CA GLN A 2 7.57 22.05 12.97
C GLN A 2 8.41 21.11 12.09
N SER A 3 7.77 20.47 11.10
CA SER A 3 8.49 19.61 10.14
C SER A 3 9.42 20.45 9.27
N LEU A 4 10.49 19.83 8.77
CA LEU A 4 11.39 20.45 7.79
C LEU A 4 10.85 20.40 6.35
N TYR A 5 9.74 19.69 6.10
CA TYR A 5 9.25 19.38 4.75
C TYR A 5 7.85 19.96 4.49
N ASN A 6 7.60 20.29 3.22
CA ASN A 6 6.31 20.80 2.71
C ASN A 6 5.72 21.94 3.55
N ASP A 7 6.47 23.03 3.72
CA ASP A 7 6.06 24.23 4.48
C ASP A 7 5.67 23.95 5.94
N GLY A 8 6.37 23.00 6.57
CA GLY A 8 6.14 22.63 7.96
C GLY A 8 5.03 21.60 8.17
N LYS A 9 4.39 21.11 7.10
CA LYS A 9 3.29 20.13 7.18
C LYS A 9 3.77 18.70 7.41
N GLY A 10 4.96 18.35 6.95
CA GLY A 10 5.43 16.96 6.94
C GLY A 10 5.58 16.36 5.55
N LEU A 11 5.95 15.09 5.50
CA LEU A 11 6.01 14.27 4.31
C LEU A 11 4.60 13.98 3.81
N LYS A 12 4.36 14.21 2.52
CA LYS A 12 3.07 13.96 1.90
C LYS A 12 2.92 12.47 1.59
N MET A 13 2.01 11.79 2.26
CA MET A 13 1.77 10.36 2.07
C MET A 13 0.42 10.14 1.41
N THR A 14 0.42 9.49 0.26
CA THR A 14 -0.80 9.00 -0.38
C THR A 14 -1.02 7.56 0.08
N LEU A 15 -1.99 7.34 0.96
CA LEU A 15 -2.36 6.02 1.47
C LEU A 15 -3.36 5.38 0.51
N LEU A 16 -3.05 4.19 0.02
CA LEU A 16 -3.93 3.35 -0.79
C LEU A 16 -4.27 2.10 0.01
N PHE A 17 -5.52 2.00 0.46
CA PHE A 17 -6.01 0.84 1.18
C PHE A 17 -6.82 -0.07 0.26
N THR A 18 -6.40 -1.33 0.15
CA THR A 18 -7.08 -2.38 -0.59
C THR A 18 -7.64 -3.38 0.42
N PRO A 19 -8.97 -3.42 0.62
CA PRO A 19 -9.60 -4.36 1.53
C PRO A 19 -9.55 -5.77 0.96
N LEU A 20 -9.62 -6.74 1.86
CA LEU A 20 -9.89 -8.11 1.46
C LEU A 20 -11.29 -8.21 0.87
N LEU A 21 -11.45 -9.06 -0.13
CA LEU A 21 -12.74 -9.29 -0.74
C LEU A 21 -13.71 -9.94 0.24
N ALA A 22 -14.82 -9.26 0.50
CA ALA A 22 -15.91 -9.81 1.29
C ALA A 22 -16.33 -11.18 0.72
N PRO A 23 -16.56 -12.18 1.60
CA PRO A 23 -17.12 -13.46 1.20
C PRO A 23 -18.41 -13.27 0.41
N LEU A 24 -18.59 -14.10 -0.62
CA LEU A 24 -19.81 -14.10 -1.41
C LEU A 24 -21.00 -14.51 -0.54
N GLU A 25 -22.01 -13.64 -0.44
CA GLU A 25 -23.29 -14.03 0.13
C GLU A 25 -23.92 -15.15 -0.69
N ALA A 26 -24.58 -16.10 -0.01
CA ALA A 26 -25.26 -17.22 -0.66
C ALA A 26 -26.23 -16.72 -1.74
N GLY A 27 -26.06 -17.22 -2.96
CA GLY A 27 -26.90 -16.88 -4.12
C GLY A 27 -26.45 -15.68 -4.95
N LYS A 28 -25.42 -14.94 -4.54
CA LYS A 28 -24.82 -13.87 -5.35
C LYS A 28 -23.62 -14.40 -6.13
N ARG A 29 -23.56 -14.11 -7.44
CA ARG A 29 -22.39 -14.37 -8.28
C ARG A 29 -21.56 -13.10 -8.38
N ARG A 30 -20.27 -13.20 -8.05
CA ARG A 30 -19.28 -12.16 -8.32
C ARG A 30 -18.75 -12.37 -9.74
N ARG A 31 -18.47 -11.27 -10.45
CA ARG A 31 -17.72 -11.38 -11.72
C ARG A 31 -16.33 -11.90 -11.41
N ALA A 32 -15.83 -12.82 -12.24
CA ALA A 32 -14.53 -13.48 -12.04
C ALA A 32 -13.38 -12.49 -11.77
N ASN A 33 -13.42 -11.30 -12.40
CA ASN A 33 -12.34 -10.30 -12.33
C ASN A 33 -12.72 -9.06 -11.50
N ALA A 34 -13.62 -9.18 -10.53
CA ALA A 34 -14.01 -8.04 -9.72
C ALA A 34 -12.87 -7.68 -8.74
N LYS A 35 -12.19 -6.56 -8.98
CA LYS A 35 -11.13 -6.03 -8.11
C LYS A 35 -11.72 -5.42 -6.81
N PRO A 36 -11.01 -5.49 -5.67
CA PRO A 36 -11.42 -4.80 -4.45
C PRO A 36 -11.54 -3.28 -4.65
N PRO A 37 -12.49 -2.60 -3.98
CA PRO A 37 -12.55 -1.15 -4.01
C PRO A 37 -11.37 -0.56 -3.24
N VAL A 38 -10.50 0.19 -3.93
CA VAL A 38 -9.35 0.87 -3.29
C VAL A 38 -9.82 2.19 -2.66
N THR A 39 -9.48 2.38 -1.38
CA THR A 39 -9.67 3.65 -0.68
C THR A 39 -8.39 4.47 -0.73
N THR A 40 -8.47 5.73 -1.16
CA THR A 40 -7.31 6.63 -1.22
C THR A 40 -7.44 7.79 -0.23
N LYS A 41 -6.38 8.05 0.53
CA LYS A 41 -6.26 9.17 1.46
C LYS A 41 -4.92 9.88 1.26
N ILE A 42 -4.91 11.19 1.48
CA ILE A 42 -3.68 11.99 1.48
C ILE A 42 -3.52 12.56 2.88
N GLU A 43 -2.40 12.22 3.52
CA GLU A 43 -2.06 12.64 4.86
C GLU A 43 -0.66 13.25 4.88
N TYR A 44 -0.39 14.06 5.90
CA TYR A 44 0.93 14.64 6.12
C TYR A 44 1.50 14.14 7.45
N PHE A 45 2.67 13.54 7.39
CA PHE A 45 3.34 12.96 8.56
C PHE A 45 4.66 13.66 8.84
N HIS A 46 4.93 13.95 10.11
CA HIS A 46 6.24 14.44 10.51
C HIS A 46 7.30 13.32 10.29
N GLU A 47 8.49 13.69 9.84
CA GLU A 47 9.59 12.80 9.47
C GLU A 47 10.03 11.90 10.64
N ASP A 48 10.01 12.43 11.86
CA ASP A 48 10.34 11.70 13.09
C ASP A 48 9.21 10.86 13.68
N VAL A 49 8.06 10.70 13.00
CA VAL A 49 6.96 9.87 13.53
C VAL A 49 7.41 8.41 13.63
N PRO A 50 7.32 7.78 14.81
CA PRO A 50 7.64 6.36 14.95
C PRO A 50 6.72 5.49 14.08
N ILE A 51 7.24 4.37 13.55
CA ILE A 51 6.48 3.45 12.69
C ILE A 51 5.14 3.03 13.30
N ARG A 52 5.09 2.82 14.63
CA ARG A 52 3.87 2.44 15.34
C ARG A 52 2.80 3.52 15.24
N ASP A 53 3.16 4.75 15.54
CA ASP A 53 2.24 5.90 15.51
C ASP A 53 1.82 6.23 14.08
N PHE A 54 2.73 6.05 13.12
CA PHE A 54 2.44 6.14 11.70
C PHE A 54 1.36 5.14 11.30
N VAL A 55 1.54 3.85 11.60
CA VAL A 55 0.59 2.79 11.23
C VAL A 55 -0.77 3.02 11.88
N ILE A 56 -0.83 3.35 13.17
CA ILE A 56 -2.10 3.63 13.87
C ILE A 56 -2.88 4.73 13.15
N LYS A 57 -2.22 5.86 12.86
CA LYS A 57 -2.85 6.99 12.17
C LYS A 57 -3.23 6.66 10.73
N ALA A 58 -2.39 5.90 10.01
CA ALA A 58 -2.67 5.50 8.64
C ALA A 58 -3.93 4.60 8.57
N LEU A 59 -4.04 3.63 9.49
CA LEU A 59 -5.20 2.77 9.62
C LEU A 59 -6.45 3.53 10.07
N ASP A 60 -6.32 4.46 11.01
CA ASP A 60 -7.42 5.35 11.42
C ASP A 60 -7.94 6.19 10.24
N SER A 61 -7.04 6.72 9.41
CA SER A 61 -7.38 7.52 8.23
C SER A 61 -8.21 6.75 7.20
N VAL A 62 -8.03 5.44 7.13
CA VAL A 62 -8.80 4.53 6.27
C VAL A 62 -9.91 3.78 7.03
N LYS A 63 -10.16 4.15 8.29
CA LYS A 63 -11.18 3.57 9.19
C LYS A 63 -11.03 2.07 9.41
N ARG A 64 -9.79 1.60 9.50
CA ARG A 64 -9.42 0.19 9.73
C ARG A 64 -8.50 -0.01 10.92
N THR A 65 -8.77 0.68 12.03
CA THR A 65 -8.02 0.52 13.28
C THR A 65 -8.11 -0.90 13.84
N ASP A 66 -9.15 -1.66 13.48
CA ASP A 66 -9.30 -3.08 13.77
C ASP A 66 -8.11 -3.92 13.28
N LEU A 67 -7.50 -3.55 12.15
CA LEU A 67 -6.32 -4.24 11.60
C LEU A 67 -5.04 -3.98 12.38
N PHE A 68 -5.01 -2.97 13.26
CA PHE A 68 -3.84 -2.70 14.08
C PHE A 68 -3.63 -3.79 15.13
N GLU A 69 -4.73 -4.24 15.74
CA GLU A 69 -4.73 -5.30 16.75
C GLU A 69 -4.46 -6.69 16.16
N SER A 70 -4.52 -6.84 14.83
CA SER A 70 -4.26 -8.11 14.15
C SER A 70 -2.93 -8.15 13.39
N SER A 71 -2.12 -7.09 13.45
CA SER A 71 -0.87 -6.96 12.68
C SER A 71 0.34 -7.60 13.35
N TRP A 72 1.05 -8.44 12.59
CA TRP A 72 2.32 -9.06 12.99
C TRP A 72 3.40 -8.05 13.42
N ILE A 73 3.42 -6.87 12.77
CA ILE A 73 4.50 -5.87 12.91
C ILE A 73 4.66 -5.41 14.37
N PHE A 74 3.63 -5.53 15.22
CA PHE A 74 3.63 -4.98 16.58
C PHE A 74 3.39 -5.99 17.69
N GLN A 75 3.04 -7.24 17.38
CA GLN A 75 2.71 -8.23 18.41
C GLN A 75 3.83 -9.22 18.71
N GLY A 76 4.79 -9.43 17.80
CA GLY A 76 5.96 -10.27 18.06
C GLY A 76 5.64 -11.76 18.35
N HIS A 77 4.41 -12.20 18.08
CA HIS A 77 3.95 -13.58 18.15
C HIS A 77 2.89 -13.84 17.07
N GLU A 78 2.69 -15.11 16.70
CA GLU A 78 1.60 -15.53 15.82
C GLU A 78 0.25 -15.22 16.46
N LEU A 79 -0.56 -14.43 15.76
CA LEU A 79 -1.96 -14.22 16.10
C LEU A 79 -2.81 -15.28 15.42
N ASN A 80 -3.76 -15.87 16.16
CA ASN A 80 -4.75 -16.82 15.64
C ASN A 80 -5.85 -16.15 14.78
N THR A 81 -5.68 -14.90 14.37
CA THR A 81 -6.63 -14.17 13.53
C THR A 81 -6.18 -14.19 12.08
N ASP A 82 -7.08 -14.65 11.21
CA ASP A 82 -6.83 -14.77 9.78
C ASP A 82 -6.54 -13.41 9.13
N ASP A 83 -7.04 -12.29 9.67
CA ASP A 83 -6.95 -10.99 9.02
C ASP A 83 -5.69 -10.21 9.42
N CYS A 84 -4.76 -10.02 8.49
CA CYS A 84 -3.55 -9.19 8.66
C CYS A 84 -3.46 -8.17 7.51
N PHE A 85 -2.40 -7.38 7.45
CA PHE A 85 -2.14 -6.51 6.30
C PHE A 85 -0.66 -6.46 5.93
N THR A 86 -0.38 -6.25 4.64
CA THR A 86 0.93 -5.86 4.13
C THR A 86 1.01 -4.35 4.00
N LEU A 87 2.12 -3.79 4.45
CA LEU A 87 2.50 -2.40 4.24
C LEU A 87 3.62 -2.35 3.19
N SER A 88 3.44 -1.61 2.11
CA SER A 88 4.48 -1.39 1.10
C SER A 88 4.48 0.06 0.61
N TYR A 89 5.53 0.49 -0.09
CA TYR A 89 5.61 1.84 -0.62
C TYR A 89 6.26 1.92 -2.00
N THR A 90 5.94 3.00 -2.71
CA THR A 90 6.68 3.48 -3.89
C THR A 90 6.94 4.98 -3.75
N ILE A 91 8.02 5.45 -4.36
CA ILE A 91 8.39 6.86 -4.39
C ILE A 91 8.46 7.28 -5.85
N PRO A 92 7.63 8.23 -6.31
CA PRO A 92 7.60 8.65 -7.70
C PRO A 92 9.01 8.93 -8.24
N ARG A 93 9.36 8.24 -9.34
CA ARG A 93 10.64 8.38 -10.07
C ARG A 93 11.90 7.94 -9.32
N ARG A 94 11.79 7.34 -8.13
CA ARG A 94 12.94 6.90 -7.32
C ARG A 94 12.83 5.43 -6.93
N VAL A 95 11.67 5.03 -6.40
CA VAL A 95 11.36 3.66 -6.01
C VAL A 95 10.14 3.25 -6.82
N THR A 96 10.38 2.59 -7.95
CA THR A 96 9.33 2.17 -8.90
C THR A 96 8.63 0.90 -8.45
N ASP A 97 9.38 -0.03 -7.88
CA ASP A 97 8.87 -1.31 -7.39
C ASP A 97 8.31 -1.14 -5.98
N GLN A 98 7.26 -1.89 -5.65
CA GLN A 98 6.71 -1.86 -4.29
C GLN A 98 7.69 -2.49 -3.30
N VAL A 99 8.17 -1.69 -2.34
CA VAL A 99 9.05 -2.15 -1.27
C VAL A 99 8.23 -2.41 -0.01
N ILE A 100 8.32 -3.62 0.53
CA ILE A 100 7.61 -4.02 1.75
C ILE A 100 8.27 -3.37 2.98
N VAL A 101 7.45 -2.86 3.89
CA VAL A 101 7.87 -2.33 5.19
C VAL A 101 7.48 -3.35 6.25
N SER A 102 8.44 -4.17 6.67
CA SER A 102 8.23 -5.25 7.64
C SER A 102 8.68 -4.90 9.06
N ASN A 103 9.57 -3.91 9.19
CA ASN A 103 10.22 -3.56 10.43
C ASN A 103 10.62 -2.07 10.48
N GLU A 104 11.16 -1.64 11.62
CA GLU A 104 11.58 -0.25 11.83
C GLU A 104 12.71 0.21 10.89
N LYS A 105 13.61 -0.70 10.49
CA LYS A 105 14.71 -0.38 9.57
C LYS A 105 14.18 -0.06 8.18
N ASP A 106 13.25 -0.86 7.67
CA ASP A 106 12.60 -0.62 6.37
C ASP A 106 11.86 0.71 6.37
N TYR A 107 11.19 1.04 7.49
CA TYR A 107 10.50 2.32 7.64
C TYR A 107 11.47 3.49 7.66
N LYS A 108 12.60 3.40 8.39
CA LYS A 108 13.63 4.46 8.36
C LYS A 108 14.21 4.64 6.97
N GLN A 109 14.47 3.55 6.25
CA GLN A 109 14.93 3.62 4.87
C GLN A 109 13.90 4.31 3.96
N MET A 110 12.60 4.02 4.12
CA MET A 110 11.54 4.73 3.41
C MET A 110 11.61 6.24 3.69
N ILE A 111 11.74 6.67 4.95
CA ILE A 111 11.82 8.10 5.31
C ILE A 111 13.07 8.76 4.70
N GLU A 112 14.23 8.11 4.77
CA GLU A 112 15.47 8.58 4.13
C GLU A 112 15.32 8.76 2.62
N GLU A 113 14.73 7.76 1.95
CA GLU A 113 14.49 7.81 0.51
C GLU A 113 13.52 8.93 0.13
N ILE A 114 12.45 9.15 0.90
CA ILE A 114 11.49 10.24 0.64
C ILE A 114 12.18 11.60 0.77
N THR A 115 12.93 11.78 1.84
CA THR A 115 13.55 13.06 2.23
C THR A 115 14.80 13.41 1.43
N SER A 116 15.39 12.45 0.72
CA SER A 116 16.58 12.66 -0.13
C SER A 116 16.38 13.74 -1.22
N LYS A 117 15.16 13.92 -1.72
CA LYS A 117 14.85 14.85 -2.82
C LYS A 117 13.37 15.26 -2.86
N SER A 118 13.13 16.51 -3.22
CA SER A 118 11.78 17.02 -3.56
C SER A 118 11.14 16.15 -4.66
N PRO A 119 9.83 15.84 -4.59
CA PRO A 119 8.79 16.57 -3.84
C PRO A 119 8.40 16.01 -2.46
N PHE A 120 9.25 15.22 -1.79
CA PHE A 120 9.01 14.72 -0.42
C PHE A 120 7.63 14.04 -0.26
N GLU A 121 7.27 13.23 -1.28
CA GLU A 121 6.02 12.50 -1.32
C GLU A 121 6.24 11.01 -1.56
N VAL A 122 5.34 10.20 -1.02
CA VAL A 122 5.34 8.74 -1.12
C VAL A 122 3.94 8.22 -1.34
N LYS A 123 3.83 7.10 -2.06
CA LYS A 123 2.61 6.29 -2.10
C LYS A 123 2.81 5.08 -1.20
N VAL A 124 1.94 4.91 -0.23
CA VAL A 124 1.94 3.79 0.70
C VAL A 124 0.73 2.92 0.40
N PHE A 125 0.94 1.62 0.27
CA PHE A 125 -0.09 0.64 0.04
C PHE A 125 -0.31 -0.16 1.32
N ILE A 126 -1.58 -0.30 1.69
CA ILE A 126 -2.04 -1.08 2.83
C ILE A 126 -2.99 -2.12 2.23
N VAL A 127 -2.55 -3.38 2.17
CA VAL A 127 -3.32 -4.46 1.57
C VAL A 127 -3.70 -5.45 2.65
N GLU A 128 -4.99 -5.66 2.85
CA GLU A 128 -5.51 -6.63 3.81
C GLU A 128 -5.41 -8.05 3.24
N ASN A 129 -4.87 -8.98 4.04
CA ASN A 129 -4.56 -10.35 3.65
C ASN A 129 -5.16 -11.37 4.62
N LYS A 130 -5.42 -12.59 4.13
CA LYS A 130 -5.72 -13.75 4.98
C LYS A 130 -4.50 -14.62 5.24
N THR A 131 -4.17 -14.86 6.50
CA THR A 131 -3.11 -15.79 6.91
C THR A 131 -3.71 -17.19 7.12
N GLY A 132 -4.14 -17.83 6.03
CA GLY A 132 -4.79 -19.14 6.10
C GLY A 132 -4.99 -19.81 4.74
N GLY A 133 -3.94 -20.51 4.27
CA GLY A 133 -3.98 -21.60 3.29
C GLY A 133 -4.77 -21.44 1.99
N GLY A 134 -4.07 -21.20 0.89
CA GLY A 134 -4.52 -21.57 -0.45
C GLY A 134 -4.39 -20.47 -1.51
N GLU A 135 -3.31 -20.55 -2.29
CA GLU A 135 -3.23 -20.13 -3.69
C GLU A 135 -3.64 -18.68 -4.02
N ASP A 136 -2.69 -17.76 -3.96
CA ASP A 136 -2.74 -16.52 -4.74
C ASP A 136 -1.55 -16.51 -5.72
N GLU A 137 -1.63 -17.39 -6.72
CA GLU A 137 -0.91 -17.20 -7.98
C GLU A 137 -1.62 -16.08 -8.75
N SER A 138 -1.40 -14.84 -8.35
CA SER A 138 -1.72 -13.67 -9.17
C SER A 138 -0.43 -13.10 -9.76
N GLU A 139 0.14 -13.82 -10.73
CA GLU A 139 1.09 -13.24 -11.69
C GLU A 139 0.30 -12.31 -12.64
N GLU A 140 0.21 -11.02 -12.31
CA GLU A 140 -0.09 -9.98 -13.29
C GLU A 140 1.24 -9.56 -13.95
N GLU A 141 1.65 -10.22 -15.04
CA GLU A 141 2.49 -9.58 -16.07
C GLU A 141 1.58 -8.92 -17.11
N ALA A 142 1.50 -7.60 -17.03
CA ALA A 142 1.04 -6.66 -18.05
C ALA A 142 2.20 -5.67 -18.20
N GLU A 143 2.75 -5.29 -19.34
CA GLU A 143 2.31 -5.21 -20.74
C GLU A 143 3.59 -4.94 -21.56
N HIS A 144 3.64 -5.31 -22.84
CA HIS A 144 4.29 -4.44 -23.83
C HIS A 144 3.61 -4.60 -25.19
N GLU A 145 2.73 -3.64 -25.50
CA GLU A 145 2.35 -3.29 -26.87
C GLU A 145 3.63 -2.88 -27.62
N GLU A 146 4.10 -3.71 -28.56
CA GLU A 146 4.90 -3.23 -29.68
C GLU A 146 3.97 -2.89 -30.85
N VAL A 147 3.71 -1.58 -30.99
CA VAL A 147 3.24 -1.00 -32.25
C VAL A 147 4.36 -1.13 -33.28
N THR A 148 4.24 -2.07 -34.21
CA THR A 148 4.96 -1.99 -35.50
C THR A 148 3.98 -2.19 -36.65
N GLY A 149 3.94 -1.19 -37.54
CA GLY A 149 2.87 -1.03 -38.52
C GLY A 149 3.03 -1.85 -39.80
N SER A 150 2.05 -1.74 -40.70
CA SER A 150 2.29 -1.69 -42.15
C SER A 150 1.05 -1.25 -42.94
N ARG A 151 1.27 -0.25 -43.79
CA ARG A 151 0.38 0.23 -44.84
C ARG A 151 0.06 -0.91 -45.84
N LYS A 152 -1.19 -0.99 -46.29
CA LYS A 152 -1.51 -1.05 -47.74
C LYS A 152 -2.98 -0.76 -48.03
N LYS A 153 -3.20 0.32 -48.77
CA LYS A 153 -4.41 0.57 -49.56
C LYS A 153 -4.56 -0.52 -50.61
N GLN A 154 -5.76 -1.04 -50.81
CA GLN A 154 -6.17 -1.54 -52.11
C GLN A 154 -7.52 -0.95 -52.48
N LYS A 155 -7.62 -0.71 -53.79
CA LYS A 155 -8.65 0.00 -54.53
C LYS A 155 -9.61 -1.01 -55.11
#